data_AF-A0A9X4EA42-F1
#
_entry.id   AF-A0A9X4EA42-F1
#
_cell.length_a   1.000
_cell.length_b   1.000
_cell.length_c   1.000
_cell.angle_alpha   90.00
_cell.angle_beta   90.00
_cell.angle_gamma   90.00
#
_symmetry.space_group_name_H-M   'P 1'
#
loop_
_entity.id
_entity.type
_entity.pdbx_description
1 polymer ?
#
loop_
_entity_poly.entity_id
_entity_poly.type
_entity_poly.pdbx_seq_one_letter_code
_entity_poly.pdbx_strand_id
1 'polypeptide(L)'
;MNHRQILDAALRGHPAPRSRYLNLVADRIERDVRFADRTHLLYPVLARTAGSVEPMLDPAEFVDMLAEFLSSHGAAIGAALYHRSYLRDPDKALAGPAALLSGWISARILDGLQTGRYRMPTDRAYSFSSDDANIDGALRGFPFHDDESD
;
A
#
# COMPACT_ATOMS: atom_id res chain seq x y z
N MET A 1 16.37 -8.33 18.23
CA MET A 1 15.24 -7.38 18.27
C MET A 1 14.15 -7.99 17.39
N ASN A 2 12.91 -8.12 17.88
CA ASN A 2 11.85 -8.74 17.08
C ASN A 2 11.19 -7.67 16.18
N HIS A 3 11.70 -7.50 14.97
CA HIS A 3 11.24 -6.47 14.02
C HIS A 3 9.75 -6.60 13.65
N ARG A 4 9.17 -7.80 13.84
CA ARG A 4 7.74 -8.06 13.71
C ARG A 4 6.89 -7.20 14.66
N GLN A 5 7.40 -6.89 15.86
CA GLN A 5 6.67 -6.06 16.84
C GLN A 5 6.33 -4.67 16.30
N ILE A 6 7.15 -4.14 15.37
CA ILE A 6 6.90 -2.84 14.72
C ILE A 6 5.65 -2.95 13.84
N LEU A 7 5.51 -4.04 13.09
CA LEU A 7 4.33 -4.32 12.30
C LEU A 7 3.12 -4.59 13.21
N ASP A 8 3.26 -5.47 14.21
CA ASP A 8 2.18 -5.81 15.13
C ASP A 8 1.60 -4.57 15.82
N ALA A 9 2.45 -3.61 16.21
CA ALA A 9 2.03 -2.34 16.80
C ALA A 9 1.21 -1.50 15.80
N ALA A 10 1.63 -1.41 14.54
CA ALA A 10 0.90 -0.69 13.50
C ALA A 10 -0.46 -1.36 13.18
N LEU A 11 -0.54 -2.69 13.23
CA LEU A 11 -1.76 -3.45 12.93
C LEU A 11 -2.87 -3.29 13.96
N ARG A 12 -2.57 -2.86 15.20
CA ARG A 12 -3.57 -2.67 16.27
C ARG A 12 -4.62 -1.61 15.93
N GLY A 13 -4.27 -0.64 15.08
CA GLY A 13 -5.18 0.43 14.65
C GLY A 13 -5.97 0.12 13.37
N HIS A 14 -5.84 -1.07 12.80
CA HIS A 14 -6.41 -1.40 11.49
C HIS A 14 -7.58 -2.41 11.56
N PRO A 15 -8.47 -2.41 10.55
CA PRO A 15 -9.57 -3.37 10.47
C PRO A 15 -9.09 -4.82 10.47
N ALA A 16 -9.83 -5.70 11.16
CA ALA A 16 -9.47 -7.11 11.35
C ALA A 16 -9.13 -7.89 10.06
N PRO A 17 -9.85 -7.71 8.92
CA PRO A 17 -9.49 -8.40 7.67
C PRO A 17 -8.08 -8.03 7.17
N ARG A 18 -7.69 -6.76 7.31
CA ARG A 18 -6.39 -6.26 6.87
C ARG A 18 -5.28 -6.76 7.78
N SER A 19 -5.49 -6.67 9.10
CA SER A 19 -4.51 -7.17 10.07
C SER A 19 -4.30 -8.68 9.93
N ARG A 20 -5.35 -9.45 9.66
CA ARG A 20 -5.23 -10.90 9.37
C ARG A 20 -4.43 -11.16 8.10
N TYR A 21 -4.69 -10.42 7.02
CA TYR A 21 -3.94 -10.56 5.78
C TYR A 21 -2.45 -10.25 5.99
N LEU A 22 -2.12 -9.11 6.63
CA LEU A 22 -0.73 -8.72 6.88
C LEU A 22 -0.01 -9.68 7.84
N ASN A 23 -0.72 -10.30 8.80
CA ASN A 23 -0.15 -11.37 9.62
C ASN A 23 0.22 -12.61 8.81
N LEU A 24 -0.62 -13.03 7.84
CA LEU A 24 -0.29 -14.15 6.95
C LEU A 24 0.95 -13.86 6.10
N VAL A 25 1.07 -12.62 5.63
CA VAL A 25 2.24 -12.15 4.87
C VAL A 25 3.48 -12.16 5.75
N ALA A 26 3.40 -11.64 6.98
CA ALA A 26 4.50 -11.66 7.94
C ALA A 26 4.97 -13.09 8.26
N ASP A 27 4.03 -14.04 8.46
CA ASP A 27 4.36 -15.44 8.71
C ASP A 27 5.08 -16.09 7.51
N ARG A 28 4.74 -15.69 6.28
CA ARG A 28 5.43 -16.14 5.07
C ARG A 28 6.82 -15.51 4.95
N ILE A 29 6.96 -14.22 5.24
CA ILE A 29 8.26 -13.51 5.26
C ILE A 29 9.22 -14.19 6.25
N GLU A 30 8.77 -14.54 7.45
CA GLU A 30 9.62 -15.18 8.47
C GLU A 30 10.13 -16.56 8.07
N ARG A 31 9.40 -17.26 7.20
CA ARG A 31 9.76 -18.60 6.72
C ARG A 31 10.59 -18.56 5.44
N ASP A 32 10.69 -17.41 4.79
CA ASP A 32 11.34 -17.27 3.50
C ASP A 32 12.81 -16.82 3.65
N VAL A 33 13.70 -17.67 3.16
CA VAL A 33 15.16 -17.49 3.24
C VAL A 33 15.65 -16.19 2.59
N ARG A 34 14.92 -15.64 1.61
CA ARG A 34 15.26 -14.37 0.94
C ARG A 34 15.24 -13.19 1.91
N PHE A 35 14.54 -13.31 3.03
CA PHE A 35 14.37 -12.25 4.02
C PHE A 35 15.17 -12.45 5.30
N ALA A 36 15.83 -13.61 5.49
CA ALA A 36 16.47 -14.00 6.75
C ALA A 36 17.30 -12.87 7.39
N ASP A 37 18.12 -12.18 6.58
CA ASP A 37 18.97 -11.08 7.04
C ASP A 37 18.41 -9.68 6.74
N ARG A 38 17.22 -9.56 6.15
CA ARG A 38 16.68 -8.29 5.62
C ARG A 38 15.33 -7.88 6.22
N THR A 39 14.76 -8.70 7.10
CA THR A 39 13.51 -8.41 7.83
C THR A 39 13.56 -7.06 8.56
N HIS A 40 14.72 -6.69 9.09
CA HIS A 40 14.95 -5.42 9.79
C HIS A 40 14.77 -4.18 8.90
N LEU A 41 14.98 -4.30 7.59
CA LEU A 41 14.73 -3.25 6.62
C LEU A 41 13.26 -3.20 6.21
N LEU A 42 12.64 -4.37 6.09
CA LEU A 42 11.30 -4.51 5.54
C LEU A 42 10.20 -4.10 6.51
N TYR A 43 10.22 -4.61 7.74
CA TYR A 43 9.12 -4.42 8.68
C TYR A 43 8.83 -2.95 9.03
N PRO A 44 9.83 -2.06 9.21
CA PRO A 44 9.56 -0.64 9.41
C PRO A 44 8.83 0.03 8.24
N VAL A 45 9.19 -0.34 7.01
CA VAL A 45 8.55 0.21 5.80
C VAL A 45 7.14 -0.38 5.64
N LEU A 46 7.00 -1.70 5.81
CA LEU A 46 5.72 -2.40 5.73
C LEU A 46 4.72 -1.91 6.77
N ALA A 47 5.17 -1.64 7.99
CA ALA A 47 4.33 -1.08 9.05
C ALA A 47 3.75 0.30 8.68
N ARG A 48 4.49 1.10 7.90
CA ARG A 48 4.04 2.42 7.43
C ARG A 48 3.09 2.32 6.25
N THR A 49 3.29 1.35 5.38
CA THR A 49 2.37 1.09 4.27
C THR A 49 1.18 0.24 4.68
N ALA A 50 1.12 -0.28 5.91
CA ALA A 50 0.06 -1.16 6.37
C ALA A 50 -1.34 -0.56 6.13
N GLY A 51 -1.50 0.76 6.20
CA GLY A 51 -2.76 1.44 5.91
C GLY A 51 -3.19 1.40 4.43
N SER A 52 -2.23 1.39 3.50
CA SER A 52 -2.48 1.38 2.05
C SER A 52 -2.47 -0.02 1.44
N VAL A 53 -2.06 -1.04 2.19
CA VAL A 53 -2.11 -2.43 1.71
C VAL A 53 -3.56 -2.90 1.65
N GLU A 54 -4.03 -3.16 0.43
CA GLU A 54 -5.30 -3.82 0.20
C GLU A 54 -5.09 -5.35 0.11
N PRO A 55 -5.95 -6.15 0.76
CA PRO A 55 -5.87 -7.62 0.73
C PRO A 55 -6.44 -8.18 -0.60
N MET A 56 -5.93 -7.68 -1.72
CA MET A 56 -6.32 -8.12 -3.07
C MET A 56 -5.30 -9.08 -3.69
N LEU A 57 -4.02 -8.92 -3.33
CA LEU A 57 -2.93 -9.78 -3.79
C LEU A 57 -2.96 -11.12 -3.06
N ASP A 58 -2.57 -12.21 -3.72
CA ASP A 58 -2.28 -13.45 -3.00
C ASP A 58 -1.10 -13.21 -2.04
N PRO A 59 -1.11 -13.74 -0.80
CA PRO A 59 -0.01 -13.49 0.12
C PRO A 59 1.36 -13.99 -0.36
N ALA A 60 1.45 -14.98 -1.25
CA ALA A 60 2.73 -15.48 -1.80
C ALA A 60 3.23 -14.53 -2.86
N GLU A 61 2.33 -14.13 -3.77
CA GLU A 61 2.62 -13.10 -4.76
C GLU A 61 3.07 -11.79 -4.11
N PHE A 62 2.42 -11.39 -3.02
CA PHE A 62 2.83 -10.20 -2.30
C PHE A 62 4.22 -10.37 -1.67
N VAL A 63 4.55 -11.53 -1.11
CA VAL A 63 5.90 -11.83 -0.60
C VAL A 63 6.95 -11.82 -1.72
N ASP A 64 6.65 -12.39 -2.89
CA ASP A 64 7.54 -12.34 -4.05
C ASP A 64 7.81 -10.90 -4.48
N MET A 65 6.77 -10.08 -4.57
CA MET A 65 6.90 -8.66 -4.87
C MET A 65 7.73 -7.91 -3.82
N LEU A 66 7.57 -8.24 -2.53
CA LEU A 66 8.40 -7.64 -1.46
C LEU A 66 9.88 -8.06 -1.57
N ALA A 67 10.16 -9.28 -2.02
CA ALA A 67 11.53 -9.75 -2.26
C ALA A 67 12.19 -8.99 -3.42
N GLU A 68 11.46 -8.77 -4.51
CA GLU A 68 11.90 -7.96 -5.66
C GLU A 68 12.12 -6.50 -5.27
N PHE A 69 11.18 -5.92 -4.51
CA PHE A 69 11.28 -4.57 -3.98
C PHE A 69 12.53 -4.38 -3.11
N LEU A 70 12.79 -5.31 -2.17
CA LEU A 70 14.00 -5.25 -1.34
C LEU A 70 15.29 -5.43 -2.16
N SER A 71 15.25 -6.25 -3.19
CA SER A 71 16.42 -6.45 -4.07
C SER A 71 16.76 -5.17 -4.83
N SER A 72 15.75 -4.39 -5.22
CA SER A 72 15.91 -3.15 -5.99
C SER A 72 16.16 -1.91 -5.11
N HIS A 73 15.57 -1.87 -3.92
CA HIS A 73 15.52 -0.66 -3.07
C HIS A 73 16.10 -0.84 -1.66
N GLY A 74 16.62 -2.03 -1.31
CA GLY A 74 17.15 -2.33 0.02
C GLY A 74 18.23 -1.36 0.49
N ALA A 75 19.11 -0.91 -0.40
CA ALA A 75 20.16 0.06 -0.09
C ALA A 75 19.58 1.44 0.30
N ALA A 76 18.54 1.90 -0.40
CA ALA A 76 17.88 3.17 -0.10
C ALA A 76 17.11 3.11 1.23
N ILE A 77 16.48 1.96 1.52
CA ILE A 77 15.81 1.71 2.81
C ILE A 77 16.82 1.72 3.94
N GLY A 78 17.95 1.02 3.78
CA GLY A 78 19.04 1.02 4.75
C GLY A 78 19.58 2.42 4.99
N ALA A 79 19.82 3.19 3.92
CA ALA A 79 20.26 4.58 4.04
C ALA A 79 19.27 5.42 4.86
N ALA A 80 17.96 5.26 4.64
CA ALA A 80 16.94 5.98 5.41
C ALA A 80 16.89 5.57 6.89
N LEU A 81 16.99 4.26 7.19
CA LEU A 81 16.92 3.71 8.55
C LEU A 81 18.15 4.05 9.40
N TYR A 82 19.33 4.03 8.81
CA TYR A 82 20.59 4.28 9.51
C TYR A 82 21.01 5.76 9.50
N HIS A 83 20.27 6.62 8.82
CA HIS A 83 20.54 8.05 8.84
C HIS A 83 20.07 8.70 10.15
N ARG A 84 20.78 9.75 10.60
CA ARG A 84 20.48 10.47 11.84
C ARG A 84 19.06 11.06 11.88
N SER A 85 18.47 11.33 10.73
CA SER A 85 17.08 11.81 10.65
C SER A 85 16.08 10.82 11.22
N TYR A 86 16.34 9.51 11.11
CA TYR A 86 15.45 8.48 11.65
C TYR A 86 15.31 8.55 13.17
N LEU A 87 16.38 8.92 13.88
CA LEU A 87 16.36 9.12 15.33
C LEU A 87 15.55 10.35 15.77
N ARG A 88 15.40 11.34 14.88
CA ARG A 88 14.65 12.57 15.15
C ARG A 88 13.18 12.44 14.77
N ASP A 89 12.94 11.86 13.59
CA ASP A 89 11.62 11.73 13.00
C ASP A 89 11.62 10.49 12.08
N PRO A 90 11.27 9.31 12.63
CA PRO A 90 11.25 8.07 11.86
C PRO A 90 10.17 8.07 10.77
N ASP A 91 9.08 8.80 10.99
CA ASP A 91 7.94 8.92 10.09
C ASP A 91 8.38 9.62 8.80
N LYS A 92 9.05 10.77 8.95
CA LYS A 92 9.57 11.55 7.82
C LYS A 92 10.73 10.86 7.12
N ALA A 93 11.60 10.17 7.86
CA ALA A 93 12.72 9.44 7.28
C ALA A 93 12.26 8.27 6.39
N LEU A 94 11.20 7.56 6.80
CA LEU A 94 10.67 6.42 6.06
C LEU A 94 9.57 6.76 5.05
N ALA A 95 9.10 8.01 5.00
CA ALA A 95 8.04 8.44 4.08
C ALA A 95 8.36 8.13 2.61
N GLY A 96 9.60 8.38 2.16
CA GLY A 96 10.03 8.07 0.79
C GLY A 96 9.97 6.57 0.46
N PRO A 97 10.68 5.71 1.22
CA PRO A 97 10.59 4.26 1.07
C PRO A 97 9.17 3.69 1.16
N ALA A 98 8.34 4.21 2.07
CA ALA A 98 6.95 3.79 2.21
C ALA A 98 6.10 4.20 0.99
N ALA A 99 6.29 5.40 0.45
CA ALA A 99 5.61 5.85 -0.76
C ALA A 99 6.01 4.99 -1.98
N LEU A 100 7.29 4.64 -2.10
CA LEU A 100 7.78 3.74 -3.15
C LEU A 100 7.11 2.36 -3.07
N LEU A 101 7.08 1.75 -1.88
CA LEU A 101 6.43 0.47 -1.68
C LEU A 101 4.92 0.55 -1.97
N SER A 102 4.26 1.62 -1.53
CA SER A 102 2.84 1.84 -1.85
C SER A 102 2.59 1.95 -3.36
N GLY A 103 3.48 2.64 -4.09
CA GLY A 103 3.40 2.73 -5.55
C GLY A 103 3.56 1.37 -6.24
N TRP A 104 4.49 0.54 -5.77
CA TRP A 104 4.66 -0.83 -6.27
C TRP A 104 3.41 -1.68 -6.04
N ILE A 105 2.84 -1.63 -4.84
CA ILE A 105 1.59 -2.32 -4.50
C ILE A 105 0.46 -1.88 -5.44
N SER A 106 0.26 -0.57 -5.59
CA SER A 106 -0.79 -0.02 -6.45
C SER A 106 -0.60 -0.40 -7.92
N ALA A 107 0.64 -0.35 -8.43
CA ALA A 107 0.95 -0.77 -9.79
C ALA A 107 0.64 -2.26 -10.02
N ARG A 108 0.99 -3.12 -9.06
CA ARG A 108 0.71 -4.56 -9.13
C ARG A 108 -0.78 -4.87 -9.11
N ILE A 109 -1.53 -4.20 -8.24
CA ILE A 109 -2.99 -4.35 -8.17
C ILE A 109 -3.63 -3.87 -9.48
N LEU A 110 -3.20 -2.72 -10.01
CA LEU A 110 -3.74 -2.17 -11.26
C LEU A 110 -3.48 -3.11 -12.45
N ASP A 111 -2.27 -3.67 -12.57
CA ASP A 111 -1.94 -4.67 -13.59
C ASP A 111 -2.84 -5.92 -13.47
N GLY A 112 -3.02 -6.43 -12.25
CA GLY A 112 -3.90 -7.57 -12.01
C GLY A 112 -5.39 -7.30 -12.26
N LEU A 113 -5.85 -6.06 -12.05
CA LEU A 113 -7.19 -5.62 -12.45
C LEU A 113 -7.34 -5.54 -13.98
N GLN A 114 -6.36 -4.96 -14.68
CA GLN A 114 -6.37 -4.83 -16.14
C GLN A 114 -6.34 -6.19 -16.85
N THR A 115 -5.59 -7.14 -16.30
CA THR A 115 -5.51 -8.52 -16.80
C THR A 115 -6.71 -9.40 -16.39
N GLY A 116 -7.61 -8.89 -15.56
CA GLY A 116 -8.78 -9.62 -15.05
C GLY A 116 -8.47 -10.67 -13.99
N ARG A 117 -7.24 -10.73 -13.45
CA ARG A 117 -6.86 -11.62 -12.33
C ARG A 117 -7.53 -11.21 -11.02
N TYR A 118 -7.75 -9.92 -10.81
CA TYR A 118 -8.45 -9.40 -9.65
C TYR A 118 -9.80 -8.83 -10.05
N ARG A 119 -10.77 -8.95 -9.15
CA ARG A 119 -12.05 -8.23 -9.25
C ARG A 119 -12.08 -7.16 -8.18
N MET A 120 -12.56 -5.97 -8.53
CA MET A 120 -12.86 -4.97 -7.52
C MET A 120 -13.90 -5.54 -6.55
N PRO A 121 -13.71 -5.35 -5.23
CA PRO A 121 -14.75 -5.69 -4.27
C PRO A 121 -16.00 -4.88 -4.63
N THR A 122 -17.09 -5.56 -4.97
CA THR A 122 -18.38 -4.94 -5.36
C THR A 122 -19.04 -4.14 -4.23
N ASP A 123 -18.52 -4.23 -3.00
CA ASP A 123 -19.11 -3.65 -1.79
C ASP A 123 -18.47 -2.32 -1.37
N ARG A 124 -17.57 -1.75 -2.18
CA ARG A 124 -17.07 -0.39 -1.98
C ARG A 124 -17.62 0.52 -3.06
N ALA A 125 -18.81 1.05 -2.81
CA ALA A 125 -19.28 2.22 -3.52
C ALA A 125 -18.31 3.37 -3.22
N TYR A 126 -17.49 3.74 -4.21
CA TYR A 126 -16.80 5.02 -4.18
C TYR A 126 -17.85 6.11 -4.42
N SER A 127 -18.46 6.61 -3.34
CA SER A 127 -19.29 7.81 -3.41
C SER A 127 -18.37 9.01 -3.54
N PHE A 128 -18.24 9.54 -4.75
CA PHE A 128 -17.74 10.89 -4.93
C PHE A 128 -18.87 11.84 -4.53
N SER A 129 -18.89 12.29 -3.27
CA SER A 129 -19.70 13.46 -2.91
C SER A 129 -18.88 14.68 -3.28
N SER A 130 -19.29 15.37 -4.34
CA SER A 130 -18.90 16.76 -4.58
C SER A 130 -19.53 17.58 -3.47
N ASP A 131 -18.80 17.78 -2.37
CA ASP A 131 -19.19 18.71 -1.32
C ASP A 131 -18.85 20.13 -1.80
N ASP A 132 -19.59 20.58 -2.80
CA ASP A 132 -19.59 21.98 -3.21
C ASP A 132 -21.01 22.35 -3.61
N ALA A 133 -21.84 22.60 -2.59
CA ALA A 133 -23.13 23.25 -2.72
C ALA A 133 -22.94 24.75 -3.05
N ASN A 134 -22.21 25.03 -4.13
CA ASN A 134 -22.15 26.34 -4.76
C ASN A 134 -21.70 26.28 -6.23
N ILE A 135 -22.22 25.33 -7.01
CA ILE A 135 -21.99 25.28 -8.46
C ILE A 135 -23.32 25.40 -9.22
N ASP A 136 -24.17 26.34 -8.81
CA ASP A 136 -25.31 26.79 -9.63
C ASP A 136 -24.88 27.85 -10.68
N GLY A 137 -23.57 28.11 -10.83
CA GLY A 137 -23.05 29.12 -11.76
C GLY A 137 -22.08 28.61 -12.84
N ALA A 138 -21.46 27.44 -12.70
CA ALA A 138 -20.28 27.09 -13.50
C ALA A 138 -20.39 25.81 -14.36
N LEU A 139 -21.53 25.13 -14.39
CA LEU A 139 -21.74 23.93 -15.22
C LEU A 139 -22.58 24.19 -16.48
N ARG A 140 -22.54 25.41 -17.02
CA ARG A 140 -23.15 25.77 -18.30
C ARG A 140 -22.24 25.47 -19.51
N GLY A 141 -21.34 24.50 -19.39
CA GLY A 141 -20.25 24.29 -20.35
C GLY A 141 -19.80 22.85 -20.55
N PHE A 142 -20.62 21.85 -20.22
CA PHE A 142 -20.33 20.46 -20.59
C PHE A 142 -20.98 20.10 -21.95
N PRO A 143 -20.19 19.73 -22.98
CA PRO A 143 -20.65 19.59 -24.35
C PRO A 143 -21.18 18.18 -24.62
N PHE A 144 -22.27 17.80 -23.96
CA PHE A 144 -23.09 16.67 -24.39
C PHE A 144 -24.54 17.15 -24.45
N HIS A 145 -24.90 17.78 -25.57
CA HIS A 145 -26.28 17.81 -26.00
C HIS A 145 -26.53 16.49 -26.72
N ASP A 146 -27.28 15.59 -26.08
CA ASP A 146 -28.03 14.58 -26.83
C ASP A 146 -29.14 15.33 -27.56
N ASP A 147 -28.91 15.58 -28.85
CA ASP A 147 -29.95 15.93 -29.81
C ASP A 147 -30.82 14.69 -30.10
N GLU A 148 -32.13 14.94 -30.17
CA GLU A 148 -33.21 14.13 -30.78
C GLU A 148 -33.49 12.74 -30.16
N SER A 149 -34.76 12.37 -29.91
CA SER A 149 -35.74 12.18 -30.97
C SER A 149 -37.19 12.05 -30.44
N ASP A 150 -38.11 12.69 -31.17
CA ASP A 150 -39.55 12.41 -31.42
C ASP A 150 -40.57 12.30 -30.26
#